data_AF-A0A8H6X544-F1
#
_entry.id   AF-A0A8H6X544-F1
#
_cell.length_a   1.000
_cell.length_b   1.000
_cell.length_c   1.000
_cell.angle_alpha   90.00
_cell.angle_beta   90.00
_cell.angle_gamma   90.00
#
_symmetry.space_group_name_H-M   'P 1'
#
loop_
_entity.id
_entity.type
_entity.pdbx_description
1 polymer ?
#
loop_
_entity_poly.entity_id
_entity_poly.type
_entity_poly.pdbx_seq_one_letter_code
_entity_poly.pdbx_strand_id
1 'polypeptide(L)'
;MENMGRPDGRHPPIDLSHLYRDPESPLVVELLINRAHPDQRGQHWALSWTVGDLPPRHKVQRILHIVREVGYYHYTNWGPLTRTFDPLELEAISIAQLTRAQRGALEAIAGRTEVCVPNGEWNCQNWVMEVLECAVADGLVSAAERDAALDAAKA
;
A
#
# COMPACT_ATOMS: atom_id res chain seq x y z
N MET A 1 -9.70 13.93 -5.59
CA MET A 1 -9.00 15.18 -5.18
C MET A 1 -8.00 15.59 -6.26
N GLU A 2 -7.79 16.89 -6.48
CA GLU A 2 -6.76 17.35 -7.44
C GLU A 2 -5.37 16.84 -7.02
N ASN A 3 -4.54 16.47 -8.01
CA ASN A 3 -3.16 15.99 -7.82
C ASN A 3 -3.00 14.89 -6.75
N MET A 4 -4.03 14.05 -6.56
CA MET A 4 -4.07 12.97 -5.55
C MET A 4 -3.74 13.43 -4.12
N GLY A 5 -4.08 14.68 -3.79
CA GLY A 5 -3.84 15.27 -2.48
C GLY A 5 -2.38 15.53 -2.15
N ARG A 6 -1.51 15.66 -3.16
CA ARG A 6 -0.11 16.06 -2.98
C ARG A 6 -0.03 17.55 -2.69
N PRO A 7 0.51 17.96 -1.53
CA PRO A 7 0.63 19.38 -1.21
C PRO A 7 1.58 20.13 -2.14
N ASP A 8 1.21 21.35 -2.51
CA ASP A 8 2.07 22.25 -3.29
C ASP A 8 3.38 22.55 -2.54
N GLY A 9 4.49 22.49 -3.27
CA GLY A 9 5.82 22.76 -2.72
C GLY A 9 6.36 21.68 -1.77
N ARG A 10 5.64 20.58 -1.54
CA ARG A 10 6.13 19.45 -0.73
C ARG A 10 6.75 18.38 -1.62
N HIS A 11 7.99 18.01 -1.31
CA HIS A 11 8.66 16.91 -2.00
C HIS A 11 8.08 15.55 -1.56
N PRO A 12 8.08 14.56 -2.46
CA PRO A 12 7.69 13.21 -2.09
C PRO A 12 8.65 12.64 -1.03
N PRO A 13 8.19 11.65 -0.25
CA PRO A 13 9.04 10.96 0.69
C PRO A 13 10.22 10.27 -0.03
N ILE A 14 11.34 10.03 0.69
CA ILE A 14 12.50 9.34 0.14
C ILE A 14 12.10 7.97 -0.43
N ASP A 15 12.59 7.69 -1.64
CA ASP A 15 12.38 6.45 -2.41
C ASP A 15 13.73 5.77 -2.75
N LEU A 16 13.83 4.50 -2.39
CA LEU A 16 15.01 3.66 -2.59
C LEU A 16 14.95 2.83 -3.88
N SER A 17 13.99 3.08 -4.78
CA SER A 17 13.80 2.31 -6.02
C SER A 17 15.02 2.31 -6.94
N HIS A 18 15.88 3.32 -6.83
CA HIS A 18 17.15 3.40 -7.55
C HIS A 18 18.18 2.35 -7.09
N LEU A 19 18.16 1.94 -5.82
CA LEU A 19 19.00 0.88 -5.25
C LEU A 19 18.31 -0.49 -5.28
N TYR A 20 17.01 -0.51 -5.00
CA TYR A 20 16.20 -1.71 -4.89
C TYR A 20 15.04 -1.65 -5.89
N ARG A 21 15.31 -2.11 -7.11
CA ARG A 21 14.33 -2.13 -8.19
C ARG A 21 13.34 -3.29 -8.01
N ASP A 22 12.12 -3.10 -8.50
CA ASP A 22 11.14 -4.19 -8.59
C ASP A 22 11.65 -5.30 -9.53
N PRO A 23 11.94 -6.51 -9.05
CA PRO A 23 12.58 -7.56 -9.85
C PRO A 23 11.61 -8.21 -10.84
N GLU A 24 12.12 -8.88 -11.88
CA GLU A 24 11.27 -9.61 -12.84
C GLU A 24 10.57 -10.82 -12.22
N SER A 25 11.14 -11.39 -11.15
CA SER A 25 10.60 -12.57 -10.49
C SER A 25 9.19 -12.32 -9.92
N PRO A 26 8.33 -13.35 -9.89
CA PRO A 26 7.08 -13.26 -9.15
C PRO A 26 7.32 -13.01 -7.67
N LEU A 27 6.56 -12.10 -7.07
CA LEU A 27 6.65 -11.73 -5.66
C LEU A 27 5.27 -11.81 -5.01
N VAL A 28 5.25 -12.13 -3.73
CA VAL A 28 4.03 -12.11 -2.93
C VAL A 28 3.68 -10.66 -2.63
N VAL A 29 2.46 -10.26 -3.00
CA VAL A 29 1.84 -9.02 -2.55
C VAL A 29 1.15 -9.28 -1.22
N GLU A 30 1.39 -8.39 -0.27
CA GLU A 30 0.96 -8.47 1.12
C GLU A 30 0.10 -7.24 1.48
N LEU A 31 -0.93 -7.45 2.30
CA LEU A 31 -1.60 -6.39 3.04
C LEU A 31 -0.81 -6.13 4.32
N LEU A 32 -0.22 -4.95 4.43
CA LEU A 32 0.47 -4.50 5.64
C LEU A 32 -0.48 -3.74 6.55
N ILE A 33 -0.39 -4.02 7.86
CA ILE A 33 -1.22 -3.40 8.89
C ILE A 33 -0.34 -2.83 9.99
N ASN A 34 -0.48 -1.53 10.23
CA ASN A 34 0.04 -0.89 11.43
C ASN A 34 -1.03 -0.89 12.53
N ARG A 35 -0.83 -1.73 13.56
CA ARG A 35 -1.74 -1.86 14.70
C ARG A 35 -1.48 -0.85 15.83
N ALA A 36 -0.65 0.17 15.62
CA ALA A 36 -0.37 1.17 16.64
C ALA A 36 -1.61 1.99 17.07
N HIS A 37 -2.64 2.07 16.22
CA HIS A 37 -3.88 2.75 16.57
C HIS A 37 -4.83 1.82 17.35
N PRO A 38 -5.41 2.25 18.49
CA PRO A 38 -6.25 1.40 19.33
C PRO A 38 -7.61 1.05 18.70
N ASP A 39 -8.19 1.97 17.92
CA ASP A 39 -9.36 1.67 17.09
C ASP A 39 -8.90 1.02 15.79
N GLN A 40 -9.50 -0.12 15.47
CA GLN A 40 -9.28 -0.86 14.23
C GLN A 40 -9.47 0.02 12.99
N ARG A 41 -10.44 0.94 12.97
CA ARG A 41 -10.65 1.87 11.84
C ARG A 41 -9.56 2.92 11.68
N GLY A 42 -8.76 3.15 12.73
CA GLY A 42 -7.62 4.06 12.68
C GLY A 42 -6.30 3.36 12.35
N GLN A 43 -6.29 2.02 12.24
CA GLN A 43 -5.10 1.28 11.83
C GLN A 43 -4.73 1.61 10.38
N HIS A 44 -3.43 1.72 10.13
CA HIS A 44 -2.93 2.09 8.81
C HIS A 44 -2.77 0.84 7.94
N TRP A 45 -3.41 0.83 6.77
CA TRP A 45 -3.29 -0.25 5.79
C TRP A 45 -2.47 0.19 4.58
N ALA A 46 -1.75 -0.76 3.99
CA ALA A 46 -0.99 -0.58 2.76
C ALA A 46 -0.89 -1.89 1.98
N LEU A 47 -0.71 -1.82 0.67
CA LEU A 47 -0.27 -2.97 -0.12
C LEU A 47 1.24 -2.91 -0.29
N SER A 48 1.92 -4.05 -0.22
CA SER A 48 3.37 -4.08 -0.40
C SER A 48 3.89 -5.40 -0.97
N TRP A 49 5.15 -5.39 -1.39
CA TRP A 49 5.92 -6.60 -1.62
C TRP A 49 7.41 -6.35 -1.34
N THR A 50 8.10 -7.40 -0.88
CA THR A 50 9.54 -7.32 -0.56
C THR A 50 10.38 -7.36 -1.83
N VAL A 51 11.16 -6.31 -2.08
CA VAL A 51 12.07 -6.16 -3.23
C VAL A 51 13.55 -6.37 -2.87
N GLY A 52 13.86 -6.50 -1.58
CA GLY A 52 15.21 -6.82 -1.12
C GLY A 52 15.34 -6.86 0.39
N ASP A 53 16.59 -7.05 0.83
CA ASP A 53 16.98 -7.10 2.24
C ASP A 53 18.05 -6.05 2.51
N LEU A 54 17.97 -5.41 3.67
CA LEU A 54 19.01 -4.54 4.22
C LEU A 54 19.46 -5.13 5.58
N PRO A 55 20.63 -5.79 5.63
CA PRO A 55 21.15 -6.41 6.85
C PRO A 55 21.27 -5.40 8.01
N PRO A 56 21.10 -5.83 9.27
CA PRO A 56 20.95 -7.23 9.70
C PRO A 56 19.51 -7.76 9.72
N ARG A 57 18.47 -6.92 9.62
CA ARG A 57 17.07 -7.35 9.83
C ARG A 57 16.00 -6.59 9.03
N HIS A 58 16.36 -5.57 8.27
CA HIS A 58 15.36 -4.76 7.58
C HIS A 58 15.00 -5.39 6.24
N LYS A 59 13.71 -5.36 5.92
CA LYS A 59 13.23 -5.64 4.57
C LYS A 59 13.21 -4.34 3.79
N VAL A 60 13.43 -4.42 2.49
CA VAL A 60 13.15 -3.32 1.57
C VAL A 60 11.89 -3.68 0.81
N GLN A 61 10.85 -2.90 1.02
CA GLN A 61 9.53 -3.14 0.45
C GLN A 61 9.16 -2.04 -0.52
N ARG A 62 8.44 -2.41 -1.56
CA ARG A 62 7.71 -1.49 -2.42
C ARG A 62 6.29 -1.40 -1.89
N ILE A 63 5.82 -0.20 -1.59
CA ILE A 63 4.58 0.07 -0.86
C ILE A 63 3.65 0.98 -1.66
N LEU A 64 2.35 0.68 -1.58
CA LEU A 64 1.24 1.45 -2.11
C LEU A 64 0.33 1.82 -0.93
N HIS A 65 0.24 3.10 -0.63
CA HIS A 65 -0.61 3.59 0.45
C HIS A 65 -0.97 5.06 0.26
N ILE A 66 -1.94 5.50 1.04
CA ILE A 66 -2.23 6.91 1.23
C ILE A 66 -1.89 7.33 2.65
N VAL A 67 -1.35 8.51 2.83
CA VAL A 67 -0.96 9.02 4.16
C VAL A 67 -1.64 10.35 4.43
N ARG A 68 -1.80 10.70 5.70
CA ARG A 68 -2.16 12.06 6.09
C ARG A 68 -0.89 12.80 6.47
N GLU A 69 -0.49 13.75 5.62
CA GLU A 69 0.71 14.54 5.86
C GLU A 69 0.54 15.48 7.07
N VAL A 70 1.59 15.63 7.86
CA VAL A 70 1.61 16.59 8.98
C VAL A 70 1.34 18.00 8.44
N GLY A 71 0.36 18.68 9.05
CA GLY A 71 -0.10 20.00 8.62
C GLY A 71 -1.26 19.98 7.61
N TYR A 72 -1.70 18.79 7.17
CA TYR A 72 -2.77 18.64 6.17
C TYR A 72 -3.95 17.85 6.72
N TYR A 73 -5.15 18.26 6.33
CA TYR A 73 -6.42 17.63 6.72
C TYR A 73 -6.99 16.72 5.64
N HIS A 74 -6.19 16.36 4.64
CA HIS A 74 -6.53 15.39 3.60
C HIS A 74 -5.51 14.27 3.53
N TYR A 75 -5.87 13.20 2.82
CA TYR A 75 -4.95 12.14 2.48
C TYR A 75 -4.12 12.53 1.24
N THR A 76 -2.98 11.86 1.07
CA THR A 76 -2.03 12.05 -0.03
C THR A 76 -1.63 10.69 -0.57
N ASN A 77 -1.73 10.50 -1.88
CA ASN A 77 -1.14 9.36 -2.58
C ASN A 77 0.13 9.80 -3.31
N TRP A 78 1.29 9.43 -2.78
CA TRP A 78 2.59 9.72 -3.40
C TRP A 78 2.93 8.79 -4.57
N GLY A 79 2.09 7.78 -4.83
CA GLY A 79 2.39 6.69 -5.74
C GLY A 79 3.26 5.62 -5.09
N PRO A 80 3.83 4.70 -5.90
CA PRO A 80 4.69 3.63 -5.42
C PRO A 80 5.97 4.18 -4.80
N LEU A 81 6.29 3.72 -3.59
CA LEU A 81 7.52 4.07 -2.89
C LEU A 81 8.28 2.80 -2.53
N THR A 82 9.61 2.80 -2.65
CA THR A 82 10.46 1.72 -2.12
C THR A 82 11.15 2.19 -0.85
N ARG A 83 10.96 1.48 0.26
CA ARG A 83 11.39 1.91 1.60
C ARG A 83 11.90 0.75 2.44
N THR A 84 12.74 1.06 3.42
CA THR A 84 13.12 0.12 4.47
C THR A 84 11.97 -0.06 5.45
N PHE A 85 11.80 -1.29 5.91
CA PHE A 85 10.75 -1.69 6.82
C PHE A 85 11.32 -2.59 7.93
N ASP A 86 10.91 -2.37 9.18
CA ASP A 86 11.18 -3.28 10.29
C ASP A 86 10.02 -4.28 10.43
N PRO A 87 10.24 -5.58 10.14
CA PRO A 87 9.18 -6.60 10.18
C PRO A 87 8.51 -6.78 11.54
N LEU A 88 9.06 -6.21 12.62
CA LEU A 88 8.44 -6.24 13.94
C LEU A 88 7.36 -5.16 14.13
N GLU A 89 7.29 -4.15 13.24
CA GLU A 89 6.38 -3.00 13.39
C GLU A 89 5.02 -3.16 12.70
N LEU A 90 4.93 -4.01 11.68
CA LEU A 90 3.69 -4.23 10.92
C LEU A 90 3.42 -5.72 10.81
N GLU A 91 2.13 -6.04 10.83
CA GLU A 91 1.65 -7.34 10.43
C GLU A 91 1.55 -7.39 8.90
N ALA A 92 1.92 -8.53 8.31
CA ALA A 92 1.84 -8.76 6.87
C ALA A 92 0.96 -9.97 6.59
N ILE A 93 -0.06 -9.77 5.74
CA ILE A 93 -1.00 -10.81 5.32
C ILE A 93 -0.80 -11.03 3.81
N SER A 94 -0.33 -12.21 3.43
CA SER A 94 -0.17 -12.59 2.01
C SER A 94 -1.51 -12.57 1.28
N ILE A 95 -1.53 -11.95 0.09
CA ILE A 95 -2.72 -11.88 -0.76
C ILE A 95 -2.55 -12.82 -1.97
N ALA A 96 -1.57 -12.53 -2.83
CA ALA A 96 -1.37 -13.25 -4.09
C ALA A 96 0.10 -13.13 -4.54
N GLN A 97 0.56 -14.11 -5.33
CA GLN A 97 1.86 -14.02 -5.99
C GLN A 97 1.69 -13.41 -7.39
N LEU A 98 2.26 -12.23 -7.60
CA LEU A 98 2.13 -11.47 -8.86
C LEU A 98 3.44 -11.41 -9.61
N THR A 99 3.38 -11.47 -10.94
CA THR A 99 4.51 -11.13 -11.83
C THR A 99 4.80 -9.63 -11.81
N ARG A 100 5.97 -9.20 -12.31
CA ARG A 100 6.29 -7.77 -12.43
C ARG A 100 5.24 -6.98 -13.22
N ALA A 101 4.75 -7.54 -14.32
CA ALA A 101 3.72 -6.88 -15.14
C ALA A 101 2.42 -6.68 -14.36
N GLN A 102 1.98 -7.69 -13.60
CA GLN A 102 0.80 -7.61 -12.75
C GLN A 102 0.98 -6.62 -11.59
N ARG A 103 2.17 -6.55 -10.97
CA ARG A 103 2.48 -5.54 -9.96
C ARG A 103 2.48 -4.13 -10.54
N GLY A 104 3.01 -3.93 -11.74
CA GLY A 104 2.90 -2.66 -12.47
C GLY A 104 1.45 -2.27 -12.77
N ALA A 105 0.59 -3.24 -13.11
CA ALA A 105 -0.85 -3.00 -13.25
C ALA A 105 -1.51 -2.61 -11.92
N LEU A 106 -1.13 -3.26 -10.81
CA LEU A 106 -1.58 -2.91 -9.47
C LEU A 106 -1.15 -1.48 -9.07
N GLU A 107 0.07 -1.08 -9.40
CA GLU A 107 0.53 0.30 -9.22
C GLU A 107 -0.28 1.31 -10.04
N ALA A 108 -0.64 0.95 -11.27
CA ALA A 108 -1.47 1.81 -12.12
C ALA A 108 -2.88 1.95 -11.56
N ILE A 109 -3.45 0.88 -10.99
CA ILE A 109 -4.72 0.93 -10.25
C ILE A 109 -4.57 1.86 -9.05
N ALA A 110 -3.60 1.62 -8.16
CA ALA A 110 -3.36 2.45 -6.99
C ALA A 110 -3.12 3.92 -7.36
N GLY A 111 -2.43 4.20 -8.46
CA GLY A 111 -2.15 5.54 -8.95
C GLY A 111 -3.37 6.29 -9.47
N ARG A 112 -4.42 5.59 -9.91
CA ARG A 112 -5.69 6.18 -10.39
C ARG A 112 -6.82 6.17 -9.36
N THR A 113 -6.74 5.32 -8.33
CA THR A 113 -7.73 5.27 -7.24
C THR A 113 -7.78 6.60 -6.50
N GLU A 114 -8.98 7.17 -6.41
CA GLU A 114 -9.16 8.51 -5.89
C GLU A 114 -8.78 8.63 -4.41
N VAL A 115 -8.22 9.78 -4.06
CA VAL A 115 -7.98 10.16 -2.67
C VAL A 115 -9.08 11.13 -2.24
N CYS A 116 -9.76 10.82 -1.14
CA CYS A 116 -10.85 11.64 -0.62
C CYS A 116 -10.41 12.50 0.58
N VAL A 117 -11.16 13.58 0.83
CA VAL A 117 -11.07 14.32 2.09
C VAL A 117 -11.66 13.43 3.19
N PRO A 118 -11.01 13.28 4.36
CA PRO A 118 -11.58 12.61 5.51
C PRO A 118 -12.96 13.21 5.85
N ASN A 119 -14.01 12.41 5.69
CA ASN A 119 -15.39 12.76 6.01
C ASN A 119 -15.89 12.04 7.28
N GLY A 120 -14.99 11.39 8.03
CA GLY A 120 -15.30 10.53 9.17
C GLY A 120 -15.54 9.07 8.80
N GLU A 121 -15.81 8.76 7.53
CA GLU A 121 -16.07 7.40 7.06
C GLU A 121 -14.95 6.85 6.17
N TRP A 122 -14.35 7.69 5.32
CA TRP A 122 -13.31 7.29 4.38
C TRP A 122 -11.90 7.40 4.98
N ASN A 123 -11.12 6.32 4.88
CA ASN A 123 -9.75 6.23 5.38
C ASN A 123 -8.83 5.42 4.42
N CYS A 124 -7.60 5.15 4.84
CA CYS A 124 -6.64 4.32 4.08
C CYS A 124 -7.12 2.88 3.83
N GLN A 125 -7.95 2.32 4.70
CA GLN A 125 -8.50 0.97 4.52
C GLN A 125 -9.53 0.96 3.40
N ASN A 126 -10.39 1.97 3.30
CA ASN A 126 -11.31 2.13 2.18
C ASN A 126 -10.57 2.21 0.86
N TRP A 127 -9.50 3.01 0.81
CA TRP A 127 -8.66 3.11 -0.38
C TRP A 127 -8.03 1.76 -0.76
N VAL A 128 -7.48 1.00 0.20
CA VAL A 128 -6.95 -0.34 -0.07
C VAL A 128 -8.03 -1.30 -0.57
N MET A 129 -9.22 -1.28 0.03
CA MET A 129 -10.35 -2.10 -0.43
C MET A 129 -10.76 -1.76 -1.87
N GLU A 130 -10.78 -0.49 -2.25
CA GLU A 130 -11.08 -0.04 -3.61
C GLU A 130 -10.01 -0.46 -4.62
N VAL A 131 -8.73 -0.34 -4.25
CA VAL A 131 -7.61 -0.85 -5.08
C VAL A 131 -7.74 -2.35 -5.31
N LEU A 132 -8.05 -3.12 -4.27
CA LEU A 132 -8.24 -4.57 -4.38
C LEU A 132 -9.49 -4.94 -5.19
N GLU A 133 -10.58 -4.17 -5.08
CA GLU A 133 -11.76 -4.37 -5.92
C GLU A 133 -11.44 -4.22 -7.40
N CYS A 134 -10.73 -3.15 -7.76
CA CYS A 134 -10.25 -2.96 -9.12
C CYS A 134 -9.26 -4.06 -9.55
N ALA A 135 -8.39 -4.53 -8.65
CA ALA A 135 -7.45 -5.61 -8.94
C ALA A 135 -8.17 -6.94 -9.22
N VAL A 136 -9.30 -7.20 -8.54
CA VAL A 136 -10.17 -8.35 -8.82
C VAL A 136 -10.84 -8.20 -10.18
N ALA A 137 -11.37 -7.02 -10.49
CA ALA A 137 -12.00 -6.75 -11.78
C ALA A 137 -11.01 -6.91 -12.96
N ASP A 138 -9.74 -6.53 -12.77
CA ASP A 138 -8.66 -6.66 -13.77
C ASP A 138 -8.01 -8.06 -13.78
N GLY A 139 -8.49 -9.00 -12.94
CA GLY A 139 -8.00 -10.38 -12.88
C GLY A 139 -6.58 -10.53 -12.30
N LEU A 140 -6.11 -9.54 -11.55
CA LEU A 140 -4.79 -9.58 -10.89
C LEU A 140 -4.84 -10.43 -9.61
N VAL A 141 -5.96 -10.38 -8.89
CA VAL A 141 -6.22 -11.10 -7.64
C VAL A 141 -7.60 -11.74 -7.74
N SER A 142 -7.82 -12.91 -7.17
CA SER A 142 -9.15 -13.50 -7.09
C SER A 142 -9.99 -12.86 -5.98
N ALA A 143 -11.32 -12.89 -6.10
CA ALA A 143 -12.21 -12.43 -5.03
C ALA A 143 -11.95 -13.18 -3.71
N ALA A 144 -11.64 -14.48 -3.79
CA ALA A 144 -11.35 -15.30 -2.61
C ALA A 144 -10.05 -14.87 -1.90
N GLU A 145 -8.98 -14.55 -2.64
CA GLU A 145 -7.72 -14.04 -2.07
C GLU A 145 -7.93 -12.67 -1.41
N ARG A 146 -8.69 -11.77 -2.06
CA ARG A 146 -9.09 -10.48 -1.48
C ARG A 146 -9.84 -10.69 -0.17
N ASP A 147 -10.90 -11.49 -0.19
CA ASP A 147 -11.80 -11.65 0.96
C ASP A 147 -11.06 -12.29 2.14
N ALA A 148 -10.24 -13.32 1.89
CA ALA A 148 -9.41 -13.94 2.91
C ALA A 148 -8.43 -12.94 3.57
N ALA A 149 -7.78 -12.08 2.78
CA ALA A 149 -6.88 -11.07 3.31
C ALA A 149 -7.61 -9.99 4.12
N LEU A 150 -8.77 -9.52 3.64
CA LEU A 150 -9.58 -8.51 4.33
C LEU A 150 -10.20 -9.04 5.62
N ASP A 151 -10.61 -10.30 5.66
CA ASP A 151 -11.15 -10.93 6.86
C ASP A 151 -10.05 -11.16 7.91
N ALA A 152 -8.87 -11.63 7.49
CA ALA A 152 -7.72 -11.77 8.37
C ALA A 152 -7.27 -10.42 8.96
N ALA A 153 -7.31 -9.34 8.17
CA ALA A 153 -6.98 -8.00 8.62
C ALA A 153 -7.96 -7.43 9.65
N LYS A 154 -9.19 -7.98 9.69
CA LYS A 154 -10.23 -7.56 10.63
C LYS A 154 -10.28 -8.41 11.90
N ALA A 155 -9.51 -9.50 11.97
CA ALA A 155 -9.39 -10.34 13.16
C ALA A 155 -8.51 -9.69 14.24
#